data_AF-A0A916UWV6-F1
#
_entry.id   AF-A0A916UWV6-F1
#
_cell.length_a   1.000
_cell.length_b   1.000
_cell.length_c   1.000
_cell.angle_alpha   90.00
_cell.angle_beta   90.00
_cell.angle_gamma   90.00
#
_symmetry.space_group_name_H-M   'P 1'
#
loop_
_entity.id
_entity.type
_entity.pdbx_description
1 polymer ?
#
loop_
_entity_poly.entity_id
_entity_poly.type
_entity_poly.pdbx_seq_one_letter_code
_entity_poly.pdbx_strand_id
1 'polypeptide(L)' 'MSEETLLSAARRVVRFFSIDEAHGGLTSVETLQAVETLDKQVRIEAARQASAAAGITTEPPEQKG' A
#
# COMPACT_ATOMS: atom_id res chain seq x y z
N MET A 1 -2.42 1.64 22.94
CA MET A 1 -1.77 1.74 21.62
C MET A 1 -1.83 0.35 21.01
N SER A 2 -2.61 0.12 19.96
CA SER A 2 -2.49 -1.16 19.24
C SER A 2 -1.10 -1.23 18.62
N GLU A 3 -0.50 -2.41 18.62
CA GLU A 3 0.82 -2.63 18.06
C GLU A 3 0.84 -2.22 16.58
N GLU A 4 1.92 -1.56 16.15
CA GLU A 4 2.07 -1.17 14.75
C GLU A 4 2.27 -2.42 13.89
N THR A 5 1.41 -2.60 12.89
CA THR A 5 1.59 -3.64 11.88
C THR A 5 2.41 -3.11 10.71
N LEU A 6 3.08 -4.01 9.98
CA LEU A 6 3.80 -3.66 8.76
C LEU A 6 2.92 -2.89 7.77
N LEU A 7 1.64 -3.27 7.62
CA LEU A 7 0.70 -2.57 6.75
C LEU A 7 0.43 -1.14 7.23
N SER A 8 0.27 -0.94 8.54
CA SER A 8 0.05 0.40 9.11
C SER A 8 1.29 1.30 9.00
N ALA A 9 2.49 0.73 9.16
CA ALA A 9 3.76 1.43 8.92
C ALA A 9 3.91 1.81 7.44
N ALA A 10 3.65 0.88 6.52
CA ALA A 10 3.73 1.11 5.08
C ALA A 10 2.77 2.22 4.61
N ARG A 11 1.54 2.24 5.12
CA ARG A 11 0.57 3.34 4.85
C ARG A 11 1.12 4.70 5.28
N ARG A 12 1.81 4.77 6.43
CA ARG A 12 2.40 6.02 6.92
C ARG A 12 3.53 6.50 6.02
N VAL A 13 4.39 5.59 5.56
CA VAL A 13 5.48 5.92 4.62
C VAL A 13 4.92 6.48 3.31
N VAL A 14 3.94 5.80 2.70
CA VAL A 14 3.30 6.28 1.46
C VAL A 14 2.71 7.67 1.67
N ARG A 15 1.95 7.88 2.76
CA ARG A 15 1.37 9.19 3.08
C ARG A 15 2.41 10.28 3.24
N PHE A 16 3.53 9.99 3.92
CA PHE A 16 4.60 10.95 4.11
C PHE A 16 5.15 11.45 2.77
N PHE A 17 5.51 10.52 1.87
CA PHE A 17 6.06 10.88 0.57
C PHE A 17 5.06 11.56 -0.36
N SER A 18 3.78 11.15 -0.33
CA SER A 18 2.74 11.86 -1.10
C SER A 18 2.56 13.30 -0.63
N ILE A 19 2.68 13.57 0.68
CA ILE A 19 2.65 14.92 1.22
C ILE A 19 3.91 15.67 0.83
N ASP A 20 5.09 15.07 1.00
CA ASP A 20 6.38 15.68 0.65
C ASP A 20 6.42 16.10 -0.83
N GLU A 21 6.05 15.20 -1.74
CA GLU A 21 6.00 15.45 -3.18
C GLU A 21 5.03 16.61 -3.52
N ALA A 22 3.85 16.64 -2.91
CA ALA A 22 2.87 17.71 -3.12
C ALA A 22 3.38 19.11 -2.68
N HIS A 23 4.37 19.18 -1.79
CA HIS A 23 4.99 20.43 -1.34
C HIS A 23 6.33 20.73 -2.05
N GLY A 24 6.66 19.99 -3.12
CA GLY A 24 7.90 20.19 -3.88
C GLY A 24 9.11 19.53 -3.23
N GLY A 25 8.91 18.42 -2.52
CA GLY A 25 9.96 17.64 -1.87
C GLY A 25 11.09 17.25 -2.81
N LEU A 26 12.33 17.29 -2.30
CA LEU A 26 13.55 16.96 -3.06
C LEU A 26 13.87 15.46 -2.96
N THR A 27 12.90 14.61 -3.33
CA THR A 27 13.04 13.16 -3.30
C THR A 27 13.55 12.64 -4.65
N SER A 28 14.45 11.65 -4.64
CA SER A 28 14.98 11.07 -5.88
C SER A 28 13.89 10.33 -6.67
N VAL A 29 14.04 10.26 -7.99
CA VAL A 29 13.08 9.56 -8.86
C VAL A 29 12.96 8.08 -8.48
N GLU A 30 14.06 7.42 -8.15
CA GLU A 30 14.08 6.01 -7.73
C GLU A 30 13.28 5.79 -6.43
N THR A 31 13.37 6.75 -5.51
CA THR A 31 12.62 6.70 -4.25
C THR A 31 11.13 6.85 -4.51
N LEU A 32 10.73 7.78 -5.39
CA LEU A 32 9.32 7.94 -5.79
C LEU A 32 8.78 6.66 -6.44
N GLN A 33 9.54 6.03 -7.34
CA GLN A 33 9.14 4.77 -7.97
C GLN A 33 8.99 3.62 -6.96
N ALA A 34 9.87 3.54 -5.97
CA ALA A 34 9.77 2.56 -4.89
C ALA A 34 8.51 2.82 -4.04
N VAL A 35 8.20 4.08 -3.73
CA VAL A 35 7.01 4.48 -2.97
C VAL A 35 5.73 4.19 -3.76
N GLU A 36 5.68 4.47 -5.06
CA GLU A 36 4.54 4.11 -5.91
C GLU A 36 4.29 2.60 -5.93
N THR A 37 5.37 1.82 -5.97
CA THR A 37 5.28 0.36 -5.93
C THR A 37 4.75 -0.09 -4.58
N LEU A 38 5.22 0.50 -3.49
CA LEU A 38 4.71 0.24 -2.14
C LEU A 38 3.22 0.60 -2.02
N ASP A 39 2.79 1.75 -2.56
CA ASP A 39 1.37 2.17 -2.53
C ASP A 39 0.47 1.15 -3.23
N LYS A 40 0.87 0.64 -4.40
CA LYS A 40 0.11 -0.42 -5.09
C LYS A 40 -0.08 -1.66 -4.20
N GLN A 41 0.98 -2.12 -3.54
CA GLN A 41 0.91 -3.29 -2.65
C GLN A 41 0.05 -3.01 -1.41
N VAL A 42 0.18 -1.82 -0.82
CA VAL A 42 -0.64 -1.38 0.31
C VAL A 42 -2.13 -1.38 -0.05
N ARG A 43 -2.49 -0.90 -1.25
CA ARG A 43 -3.88 -0.89 -1.72
C ARG A 43 -4.44 -2.30 -1.95
N ILE A 44 -3.64 -3.20 -2.54
CA ILE A 44 -4.00 -4.61 -2.74
C ILE A 44 -4.28 -5.28 -1.40
N GLU A 45 -3.36 -5.15 -0.43
CA GLU A 45 -3.51 -5.77 0.89
C GLU A 45 -4.64 -5.13 1.69
N ALA A 46 -4.82 -3.81 1.60
CA ALA A 46 -5.96 -3.12 2.20
C ALA A 46 -7.30 -3.66 1.69
N ALA A 47 -7.42 -3.87 0.37
CA ALA A 47 -8.61 -4.45 -0.24
C ALA A 47 -8.82 -5.91 0.21
N ARG A 48 -7.75 -6.70 0.28
CA ARG A 48 -7.81 -8.08 0.79
C ARG A 48 -8.33 -8.13 2.23
N GLN A 49 -7.82 -7.28 3.13
CA GLN A 49 -8.29 -7.22 4.51
C GLN A 49 -9.73 -6.74 4.61
N ALA A 50 -10.14 -5.78 3.78
CA ALA A 50 -11.53 -5.32 3.71
C ALA A 50 -12.47 -6.44 3.26
N SER A 51 -12.11 -7.19 2.21
CA SER A 51 -12.88 -8.35 1.75
C SER A 51 -12.94 -9.47 2.80
N ALA A 52 -11.82 -9.76 3.47
CA ALA A 52 -11.76 -10.74 4.55
C ALA A 52 -12.65 -10.33 5.74
N ALA A 53 -12.61 -9.05 6.14
CA ALA A 53 -13.47 -8.52 7.19
C ALA A 53 -14.96 -8.52 6.80
N ALA A 54 -15.27 -8.36 5.51
CA ALA A 54 -16.62 -8.44 4.97
C ALA A 54 -17.12 -9.88 4.72
N GLY A 55 -16.28 -10.89 4.96
CA GLY A 55 -16.61 -12.30 4.68
C GLY A 55 -16.71 -12.64 3.19
N ILE A 56 -16.13 -11.82 2.30
CA ILE A 56 -16.11 -12.04 0.86
C ILE A 56 -14.81 -12.76 0.49
N THR A 57 -14.88 -14.08 0.27
CA THR A 57 -13.76 -14.87 -0.25
C THR A 57 -13.64 -14.68 -1.75
N THR A 58 -12.73 -13.81 -2.20
CA THR A 58 -12.35 -13.76 -3.63
C THR A 58 -11.21 -14.74 -3.87
N GLU A 59 -11.52 -15.91 -4.43
CA GLU A 59 -10.52 -16.84 -4.93
C GLU A 59 -9.72 -16.18 -6.06
N PRO A 60 -8.39 -16.37 -6.13
CA PRO A 60 -7.58 -15.84 -7.22
C PRO A 60 -7.98 -16.52 -8.54
N PRO A 61 -7.99 -15.79 -9.68
CA PRO A 61 -8.37 -16.38 -10.96
C PRO A 61 -7.39 -17.49 -11.34
N GLU A 62 -7.93 -18.69 -11.60
CA GLU A 62 -7.17 -19.83 -12.09
C GLU A 62 -6.42 -19.45 -13.38
N GLN A 63 -5.09 -19.47 -13.34
CA GLN A 63 -4.27 -19.39 -14.54
C GLN A 63 -4.45 -20.71 -15.30
N LYS A 64 -5.29 -20.70 -16.34
CA LYS A 64 -5.31 -21.76 -17.34
C LYS A 64 -4.05 -21.62 -18.20
N GLY A 65 -3.15 -22.59 -18.06
CA GLY A 65 -2.02 -22.80 -18.97
C GLY A 65 -2.45 -23.36 -20.31
#